data_AF-A0A834AT44-F1
#
_entry.id   AF-A0A834AT44-F1
#
_cell.length_a   1.000
_cell.length_b   1.000
_cell.length_c   1.000
_cell.angle_alpha   90.00
_cell.angle_beta   90.00
_cell.angle_gamma   90.00
#
_symmetry.space_group_name_H-M   'P 1'
#
loop_
_entity.id
_entity.type
_entity.pdbx_description
1 polymer ?
#
loop_
_entity_poly.entity_id
_entity_poly.type
_entity_poly.pdbx_seq_one_letter_code
_entity_poly.pdbx_strand_id
1 'polypeptide(L)'
;MGVNAVHWFRKGLRLHDNPALKECIQGADTIRCVYILDPWFAGSSNVGINRWRFLLQCLEDLDANLRKLNSRLFVIRGQPADVFPRLFKEWNITKLSIEYDSEPFGKERDAAIKKLATEAGVEVIVRISHTLYDLDK
;
A
#
# COMPACT_ATOMS: atom_id res chain seq x y z
N MET A 1 13.82 18.53 -7.68
CA MET A 1 12.57 18.15 -6.99
C MET A 1 12.84 16.87 -6.24
N GLY A 2 12.46 16.79 -4.97
CA GLY A 2 12.71 15.59 -4.15
C GLY A 2 11.79 14.43 -4.52
N VAL A 3 12.25 13.20 -4.30
CA VAL A 3 11.50 11.97 -4.52
C VAL A 3 10.63 11.68 -3.30
N ASN A 4 9.34 11.96 -3.41
CA ASN A 4 8.38 11.64 -2.36
C ASN A 4 7.72 10.30 -2.67
N ALA A 5 7.91 9.34 -1.77
CA ALA A 5 7.46 7.98 -1.96
C ALA A 5 6.26 7.65 -1.06
N VAL A 6 5.39 6.77 -1.56
CA VAL A 6 4.34 6.11 -0.79
C VAL A 6 4.53 4.61 -0.90
N HIS A 7 4.47 3.90 0.23
CA HIS A 7 4.29 2.45 0.25
C HIS A 7 2.87 2.14 0.72
N TRP A 8 2.11 1.42 -0.12
CA TRP A 8 0.74 1.04 0.20
C TRP A 8 0.68 -0.40 0.70
N PHE A 9 0.47 -0.51 2.01
CA PHE A 9 0.24 -1.75 2.72
C PHE A 9 -1.15 -2.33 2.43
N ARG A 10 -1.20 -3.65 2.22
CA ARG A 10 -2.44 -4.42 2.00
C ARG A 10 -2.42 -5.74 2.76
N LYS A 11 -1.82 -6.79 2.17
CA LYS A 11 -1.68 -8.12 2.78
C LYS A 11 -0.40 -8.21 3.63
N GLY A 12 0.73 -7.79 3.08
CA GLY A 12 2.03 -7.75 3.76
C GLY A 12 2.14 -6.66 4.83
N LEU A 13 1.33 -6.73 5.89
CA LEU A 13 1.35 -5.84 7.05
C LEU A 13 2.59 -6.08 7.95
N ARG A 14 3.78 -5.94 7.37
CA ARG A 14 5.07 -6.23 8.01
C ARG A 14 6.19 -5.37 7.44
N LEU A 15 7.22 -5.13 8.26
CA LEU A 15 8.43 -4.43 7.85
C LEU A 15 9.54 -5.38 7.38
N HIS A 16 9.63 -6.56 7.98
CA HIS A 16 10.61 -7.57 7.59
C HIS A 16 10.24 -8.18 6.25
N ASP A 17 11.25 -8.51 5.44
CA ASP A 17 11.09 -9.16 4.14
C ASP A 17 9.97 -8.53 3.28
N ASN A 18 9.99 -7.20 3.18
CA ASN A 18 9.08 -6.44 2.34
C ASN A 18 9.88 -5.80 1.18
N PRO A 19 10.03 -6.51 0.04
CA PRO A 19 10.87 -6.07 -1.08
C PRO A 19 10.31 -4.80 -1.74
N ALA A 20 8.99 -4.67 -1.84
CA ALA A 20 8.34 -3.47 -2.38
C ALA A 20 8.67 -2.23 -1.53
N LEU A 21 8.56 -2.32 -0.21
CA LEU A 21 8.94 -1.24 0.71
C LEU A 21 10.43 -0.92 0.62
N LYS A 22 11.29 -1.94 0.64
CA LYS A 22 12.75 -1.78 0.59
C LYS A 22 13.19 -1.01 -0.66
N GLU A 23 12.68 -1.40 -1.83
CA GLU A 23 13.02 -0.74 -3.10
C GLU A 23 12.41 0.67 -3.18
N CYS A 24 11.22 0.87 -2.62
CA CYS A 24 10.59 2.19 -2.59
C CYS A 24 11.39 3.22 -1.80
N ILE A 25 12.01 2.80 -0.69
CA ILE A 25 12.86 3.64 0.15
C ILE A 25 14.17 4.02 -0.58
N GLN A 26 14.67 3.15 -1.48
CA GLN A 26 15.90 3.43 -2.20
C GLN A 26 15.75 4.65 -3.12
N GLY A 27 16.54 5.68 -2.85
CA GLY A 27 16.53 6.96 -3.57
C GLY A 27 15.30 7.84 -3.30
N ALA A 28 14.51 7.54 -2.26
CA ALA A 28 13.42 8.42 -1.82
C ALA A 28 13.92 9.40 -0.74
N ASP A 29 13.54 10.68 -0.87
CA ASP A 29 13.79 11.70 0.15
C ASP A 29 12.79 11.60 1.30
N THR A 30 11.55 11.21 0.99
CA THR A 30 10.50 10.96 1.98
C THR A 30 9.75 9.67 1.67
N ILE A 31 9.29 8.97 2.70
CA ILE A 31 8.45 7.79 2.58
C ILE A 31 7.22 7.92 3.49
N ARG A 32 6.04 7.73 2.93
CA ARG A 32 4.78 7.65 3.69
C ARG A 32 4.20 6.24 3.57
N CYS A 33 4.00 5.61 4.72
CA CYS A 33 3.40 4.28 4.82
C CYS A 33 1.88 4.41 4.93
N VAL A 34 1.13 3.86 3.98
CA VAL A 34 -0.32 4.04 3.89
C VAL A 34 -1.02 2.69 3.93
N TYR A 35 -2.13 2.62 4.66
CA TYR A 35 -3.13 1.58 4.52
C TYR A 35 -4.47 2.22 4.15
N ILE A 36 -5.12 1.74 3.09
CA ILE A 36 -6.43 2.26 2.66
C ILE A 36 -7.51 1.31 3.14
N LEU A 37 -8.35 1.81 4.04
CA LEU A 37 -9.55 1.12 4.52
C LEU A 37 -10.70 1.39 3.53
N ASP A 38 -10.84 0.50 2.56
CA ASP A 38 -11.86 0.58 1.52
C ASP A 38 -13.26 0.24 2.08
N PRO A 39 -14.25 1.16 2.02
CA PRO A 39 -15.62 0.89 2.43
C PRO A 39 -16.28 -0.27 1.67
N TRP A 40 -15.90 -0.52 0.42
CA TRP A 40 -16.39 -1.68 -0.34
C TRP A 40 -15.86 -2.99 0.23
N PHE A 41 -14.59 -3.02 0.62
CA PHE A 41 -14.09 -4.15 1.39
C PHE A 41 -14.89 -4.27 2.69
N ALA A 42 -15.13 -3.17 3.40
CA ALA A 42 -15.80 -3.24 4.69
C ALA A 42 -17.29 -3.66 4.65
N GLY A 43 -18.00 -3.31 3.58
CA GLY A 43 -19.43 -3.59 3.40
C GLY A 43 -19.74 -4.82 2.55
N SER A 44 -18.89 -5.15 1.58
CA SER A 44 -19.13 -6.24 0.62
C SER A 44 -18.43 -7.54 1.01
N SER A 45 -17.32 -7.46 1.74
CA SER A 45 -16.68 -8.67 2.28
C SER A 45 -17.34 -8.99 3.62
N ASN A 46 -17.88 -10.19 3.73
CA ASN A 46 -18.59 -10.71 4.91
C ASN A 46 -17.57 -10.96 6.06
N VAL A 47 -16.86 -9.91 6.48
CA VAL A 47 -15.74 -9.97 7.42
C VAL A 47 -16.34 -9.99 8.82
N GLY A 48 -16.30 -11.17 9.43
CA GLY A 48 -16.69 -11.34 10.82
C GLY A 48 -15.86 -10.47 11.77
N ILE A 49 -16.45 -10.15 12.92
CA ILE A 49 -15.85 -9.27 13.95
C ILE A 49 -14.43 -9.70 14.37
N ASN A 50 -14.15 -11.00 14.40
CA ASN A 50 -12.83 -11.52 14.77
C ASN A 50 -11.76 -11.14 13.76
N ARG A 51 -12.09 -11.17 12.45
CA ARG A 51 -11.16 -10.76 11.39
C ARG A 51 -10.91 -9.26 11.42
N TRP A 52 -11.94 -8.46 11.71
CA TRP A 52 -11.79 -7.02 11.91
C TRP A 52 -10.86 -6.69 13.08
N ARG A 53 -11.10 -7.33 14.23
CA ARG A 53 -10.27 -7.15 15.41
C ARG A 53 -8.81 -7.50 15.12
N PHE A 54 -8.58 -8.64 14.46
CA PHE A 54 -7.24 -9.06 14.07
C PHE A 54 -6.56 -8.04 13.14
N LEU A 55 -7.27 -7.56 12.11
CA LEU A 55 -6.75 -6.54 11.20
C LEU A 55 -6.34 -5.27 11.96
N LEU A 56 -7.20 -4.75 12.83
CA LEU A 56 -6.90 -3.54 13.61
C LEU A 56 -5.65 -3.74 14.48
N GLN A 57 -5.53 -4.90 15.14
CA GLN A 57 -4.34 -5.24 15.94
C GLN A 57 -3.07 -5.31 15.07
N CYS A 58 -3.15 -5.84 13.85
CA CYS A 58 -2.02 -5.83 12.91
C CYS A 58 -1.64 -4.40 12.48
N LEU A 59 -2.61 -3.52 12.24
CA LEU A 59 -2.34 -2.13 11.87
C LEU A 59 -1.72 -1.35 13.03
N GLU A 60 -2.17 -1.60 14.27
CA GLU A 60 -1.59 -1.04 15.49
C GLU A 60 -0.14 -1.51 15.69
N ASP A 61 0.14 -2.80 15.55
CA ASP A 61 1.51 -3.34 15.62
C ASP A 61 2.40 -2.75 14.53
N LEU A 62 1.90 -2.64 13.30
CA LEU A 62 2.65 -2.05 12.19
C LEU A 62 2.98 -0.57 12.46
N ASP A 63 2.02 0.24 12.93
CA ASP A 63 2.26 1.63 13.32
C ASP A 63 3.28 1.73 14.46
N ALA A 64 3.16 0.88 15.49
CA ALA A 64 4.09 0.84 16.60
C ALA A 64 5.53 0.53 16.14
N ASN A 65 5.70 -0.40 15.21
CA ASN A 65 7.00 -0.74 14.64
C ASN A 65 7.55 0.37 13.73
N LEU A 66 6.70 1.06 12.95
CA LEU A 66 7.09 2.25 12.18
C LEU A 66 7.52 3.42 13.07
N ARG A 67 6.84 3.63 14.21
CA ARG A 67 7.18 4.70 15.16
C ARG A 67 8.54 4.52 15.82
N LYS A 68 8.95 3.27 16.09
CA LYS A 68 10.32 2.97 16.55
C LYS A 68 11.39 3.43 15.56
N LEU A 69 11.02 3.62 14.30
CA LEU A 69 11.88 4.11 13.21
C LEU A 69 11.61 5.59 12.86
N ASN A 70 10.97 6.36 13.76
CA ASN A 70 10.57 7.75 13.53
C ASN A 70 9.64 7.95 12.31
N SER A 71 8.87 6.93 11.96
CA SER A 71 7.83 6.97 10.93
C SER A 71 6.45 6.74 11.55
N ARG A 72 5.42 6.54 10.72
CA ARG A 72 4.05 6.20 11.14
C ARG A 72 3.26 5.59 9.99
N LEU A 73 2.18 4.89 10.35
CA LEU A 73 1.16 4.42 9.43
C LEU A 73 0.06 5.48 9.26
N PHE A 74 -0.30 5.75 8.01
CA PHE A 74 -1.47 6.55 7.65
C PHE A 74 -2.61 5.60 7.26
N VAL A 75 -3.61 5.48 8.12
CA VAL A 75 -4.84 4.73 7.81
C VAL A 75 -5.85 5.68 7.20
N ILE A 76 -6.17 5.50 5.92
CA ILE A 76 -7.04 6.39 5.16
C ILE A 76 -8.30 5.64 4.77
N ARG A 77 -9.46 6.20 5.08
CA ARG A 77 -10.74 5.62 4.65
C ARG A 77 -11.14 6.16 3.28
N GLY A 78 -11.52 5.28 2.36
CA GLY A 78 -12.00 5.65 1.02
C GLY A 78 -11.64 4.62 -0.03
N GLN A 79 -12.13 4.82 -1.26
CA GLN A 79 -11.76 3.96 -2.37
C GLN A 79 -10.36 4.30 -2.86
N PRO A 80 -9.47 3.32 -3.11
CA PRO A 80 -8.12 3.60 -3.61
C PRO A 80 -8.09 4.49 -4.86
N ALA A 81 -9.05 4.31 -5.77
CA ALA A 81 -9.17 5.09 -7.00
C ALA A 81 -9.41 6.59 -6.77
N ASP A 82 -10.04 6.96 -5.64
CA ASP A 82 -10.26 8.37 -5.27
C ASP A 82 -9.12 8.90 -4.38
N VAL A 83 -8.61 8.04 -3.50
CA VAL A 83 -7.58 8.40 -2.53
C VAL A 83 -6.26 8.72 -3.24
N PHE A 84 -5.81 7.86 -4.16
CA PHE A 84 -4.49 8.02 -4.78
C PHE A 84 -4.33 9.31 -5.59
N PRO A 85 -5.25 9.69 -6.48
CA PRO A 85 -5.15 10.97 -7.21
C PRO A 85 -5.02 12.17 -6.26
N ARG A 86 -5.78 12.17 -5.15
CA ARG A 86 -5.66 13.21 -4.12
C ARG A 86 -4.29 13.19 -3.45
N LEU A 87 -3.81 12.01 -3.03
CA LEU A 87 -2.50 11.88 -2.39
C LEU A 87 -1.35 12.27 -3.30
N PHE A 88 -1.39 11.89 -4.59
CA PHE A 88 -0.36 12.24 -5.55
C PHE A 88 -0.18 13.76 -5.65
N LYS A 89 -1.29 14.48 -5.67
CA LYS A 89 -1.30 15.95 -5.71
C LYS A 89 -0.92 16.58 -4.37
N GLU A 90 -1.58 16.21 -3.28
CA GLU A 90 -1.38 16.86 -1.97
C GLU A 90 0.02 16.63 -1.40
N TRP A 91 0.60 15.46 -1.68
CA TRP A 91 1.89 15.06 -1.13
C TRP A 91 3.04 15.13 -2.14
N ASN A 92 2.77 15.60 -3.36
CA ASN A 92 3.71 15.64 -4.48
C ASN A 92 4.44 14.30 -4.66
N ILE A 93 3.68 13.21 -4.69
CA ILE A 93 4.24 11.86 -4.79
C ILE A 93 4.81 11.65 -6.18
N THR A 94 5.99 11.03 -6.24
CA THR A 94 6.66 10.67 -7.49
C THR A 94 6.93 9.17 -7.58
N LYS A 95 6.78 8.44 -6.47
CA LYS A 95 7.01 6.99 -6.40
C LYS A 95 5.94 6.31 -5.53
N LEU A 96 5.33 5.26 -6.03
CA LEU A 96 4.37 4.41 -5.33
C LEU A 96 4.88 2.97 -5.36
N SER A 97 4.88 2.29 -4.23
CA SER A 97 5.14 0.85 -4.18
C SER A 97 3.98 0.05 -3.60
N ILE A 98 3.78 -1.13 -4.17
CA ILE A 98 2.75 -2.09 -3.78
C ILE A 98 3.30 -3.52 -3.82
N GLU A 99 2.79 -4.38 -2.94
CA GLU A 99 2.97 -5.83 -3.05
C GLU A 99 2.06 -6.38 -4.16
N TYR A 100 2.51 -7.32 -4.99
CA TYR A 100 1.66 -7.95 -6.00
C TYR A 100 0.46 -8.66 -5.37
N ASP A 101 -0.70 -8.59 -6.01
CA ASP A 101 -1.90 -9.33 -5.60
C ASP A 101 -2.32 -10.28 -6.71
N SER A 102 -2.26 -11.59 -6.45
CA SER A 102 -2.57 -12.62 -7.43
C SER A 102 -4.07 -12.86 -7.62
N GLU A 103 -4.91 -12.34 -6.72
CA GLU A 103 -6.37 -12.50 -6.77
C GLU A 103 -7.00 -11.63 -7.87
N PRO A 104 -8.07 -12.08 -8.56
CA PRO A 104 -8.67 -11.35 -9.68
C PRO A 104 -9.04 -9.89 -9.36
N PHE A 105 -9.72 -9.67 -8.23
CA PHE A 105 -10.09 -8.33 -7.76
C PHE A 105 -8.85 -7.45 -7.50
N GLY A 106 -7.79 -8.05 -6.93
CA GLY A 106 -6.52 -7.39 -6.71
C GLY A 106 -5.87 -6.93 -8.02
N LYS A 107 -5.88 -7.78 -9.06
CA LYS A 107 -5.32 -7.46 -10.38
C LYS A 107 -6.04 -6.29 -11.05
N GLU A 108 -7.37 -6.28 -11.04
CA GLU A 108 -8.18 -5.19 -11.63
C GLU A 108 -7.92 -3.85 -10.93
N ARG A 109 -7.94 -3.86 -9.60
CA ARG A 109 -7.61 -2.68 -8.78
C ARG A 109 -6.20 -2.17 -9.08
N ASP A 110 -5.22 -3.07 -9.12
CA ASP A 110 -3.82 -2.70 -9.34
C ASP A 110 -3.60 -2.12 -10.73
N ALA A 111 -4.30 -2.63 -11.74
CA ALA A 111 -4.31 -2.05 -13.09
C ALA A 111 -4.88 -0.62 -13.09
N ALA A 112 -6.00 -0.39 -12.40
CA ALA A 112 -6.59 0.94 -12.27
C ALA A 112 -5.64 1.93 -11.57
N ILE A 113 -5.01 1.52 -10.47
CA ILE A 113 -4.07 2.38 -9.74
C ILE A 113 -2.80 2.66 -10.56
N LYS A 114 -2.28 1.67 -11.30
CA LYS A 114 -1.14 1.88 -12.22
C LYS A 114 -1.45 2.91 -13.29
N LYS A 115 -2.66 2.86 -13.86
CA LYS A 115 -3.11 3.85 -14.85
C LYS A 115 -3.15 5.26 -14.25
N LEU A 116 -3.79 5.43 -13.09
CA LEU A 116 -3.85 6.72 -12.38
C LEU A 116 -2.46 7.25 -12.02
N ALA A 117 -1.56 6.38 -11.58
CA ALA A 117 -0.18 6.74 -11.27
C ALA A 117 0.57 7.22 -12.53
N THR A 118 0.41 6.51 -13.65
CA THR A 118 1.04 6.87 -14.93
C THR A 118 0.55 8.24 -15.42
N GLU A 119 -0.76 8.48 -15.35
CA GLU A 119 -1.37 9.77 -15.72
C GLU A 119 -0.86 10.93 -14.83
N ALA A 120 -0.52 10.64 -13.57
CA ALA A 120 0.05 11.59 -12.63
C ALA A 120 1.59 11.70 -12.68
N GLY A 121 2.27 10.94 -13.55
CA GLY A 121 3.73 10.90 -13.63
C GLY A 121 4.42 10.22 -12.44
N VAL A 122 3.72 9.32 -11.75
CA VAL A 122 4.19 8.57 -10.58
C VAL A 122 4.75 7.21 -11.02
N GLU A 123 6.00 6.93 -10.65
CA GLU A 123 6.62 5.62 -10.85
C GLU A 123 5.95 4.57 -9.95
N VAL A 124 5.60 3.39 -10.49
CA VAL A 124 4.99 2.30 -9.71
C VAL A 124 5.91 1.10 -9.62
N ILE A 125 6.28 0.74 -8.39
CA ILE A 125 7.07 -0.44 -8.07
C ILE A 125 6.14 -1.54 -7.57
N VAL A 126 6.24 -2.73 -8.18
CA VAL A 126 5.47 -3.91 -7.77
C VAL A 126 6.43 -5.08 -7.50
N ARG A 127 6.29 -5.71 -6.34
CA ARG A 127 7.06 -6.91 -5.99
C ARG A 127 6.18 -8.01 -5.43
N ILE A 128 6.48 -9.24 -5.82
CA ILE A 128 5.86 -10.46 -5.28
C ILE A 128 6.46 -10.72 -3.91
N SER A 129 5.60 -10.92 -2.91
CA SER A 129 6.07 -11.14 -1.53
C SER A 129 5.11 -11.97 -0.67
N HIS A 130 3.94 -12.37 -1.19
CA HIS A 130 2.97 -13.22 -0.49
C HIS A 130 3.02 -14.69 -0.93
N THR A 131 3.73 -15.01 -2.01
CA THR A 131 3.96 -16.37 -2.50
C THR A 131 5.45 -16.70 -2.43
N LEU A 132 5.79 -17.99 -2.22
CA LEU A 132 7.17 -18.45 -2.19
C LEU A 132 7.88 -18.31 -3.55
N TYR A 133 7.11 -18.48 -4.64
CA TYR A 133 7.58 -18.37 -6.01
C TYR A 133 6.69 -17.41 -6.80
N ASP A 134 7.22 -16.94 -7.91
CA ASP A 134 6.46 -16.25 -8.93
C ASP A 134 5.52 -17.27 -9.61
N LEU A 135 4.21 -17.01 -9.59
CA LEU A 135 3.21 -17.92 -10.15
C LEU A 135 3.09 -17.80 -11.67
N ASP A 136 3.64 -16.72 -12.24
CA ASP A 136 3.57 -16.42 -13.68
C ASP A 136 4.86 -16.85 -14.42
N LYS A 137 5.78 -17.57 -13.73
CA LYS A 137 7.01 -18.18 -14.28
C LYS A 137 6.99 -19.70 -14.14
#